data_AF-A0A6A6EBG1-F1
#
_entry.id   AF-A0A6A6EBG1-F1
#
_cell.length_a   1.000
_cell.length_b   1.000
_cell.length_c   1.000
_cell.angle_alpha   90.00
_cell.angle_beta   90.00
_cell.angle_gamma   90.00
#
_symmetry.space_group_name_H-M   'P 1'
#
loop_
_entity.id
_entity.type
_entity.pdbx_description
1 polymer ?
#
loop_
_entity_poly.entity_id
_entity_poly.type
_entity_poly.pdbx_seq_one_letter_code
_entity_poly.pdbx_strand_id
1 'polypeptide(L)'
;MFPLGKVLIQCCRHSSSQQQVKRLIRGQEVTDADEEEWKEYATLMKRQNDGACFIPSATPSASSTSPPSSTAQDATTFQTSIIYSSSAGESPSPSETLSPTETPPPESSPLGFLPDYLTQPESLQDWGAFNKIDWQFFATDYGKTVDCRTDPAYHEERDIDRIKEGPWYPGGEFNLKLFGEDCQYKNSGNNPGRLFCGSKEIECKDDPADKNPSDPNAEKGNYKCGDKTRQPVFTCAY
;
A
#
# COMPACT_ATOMS: atom_id res chain seq x y z
N MET A 1 -3.56 15.73 -23.97
CA MET A 1 -3.28 15.52 -25.40
C MET A 1 -2.20 14.44 -25.51
N PHE A 2 -2.60 13.19 -25.69
CA PHE A 2 -1.81 12.01 -26.08
C PHE A 2 -2.81 11.03 -26.72
N PRO A 3 -2.50 10.40 -27.87
CA PRO A 3 -3.53 9.68 -28.62
C PRO A 3 -3.69 8.24 -28.15
N LEU A 4 -4.95 7.82 -27.98
CA LEU A 4 -5.38 6.43 -27.86
C LEU A 4 -5.04 5.67 -29.15
N GLY A 5 -4.13 4.70 -29.04
CA GLY A 5 -3.81 3.76 -30.12
C GLY A 5 -4.99 2.83 -30.39
N LYS A 6 -5.58 2.95 -31.59
CA LYS A 6 -6.57 1.99 -32.11
C LYS A 6 -5.86 0.68 -32.44
N VAL A 7 -6.25 -0.41 -31.79
CA VAL A 7 -5.87 -1.76 -32.19
C VAL A 7 -6.73 -2.16 -33.39
N LEU A 8 -6.12 -2.16 -34.58
CA LEU A 8 -6.74 -2.62 -35.82
C LEU A 8 -6.64 -4.15 -35.86
N ILE A 9 -7.76 -4.85 -35.68
CA ILE A 9 -7.84 -6.30 -35.93
C ILE A 9 -8.03 -6.47 -37.44
N GLN A 10 -6.93 -6.76 -38.14
CA GLN A 10 -6.96 -7.04 -39.57
C GLN A 10 -7.29 -8.52 -39.78
N CYS A 11 -8.50 -8.80 -40.26
CA CYS A 11 -8.91 -10.14 -40.68
C CYS A 11 -8.08 -10.58 -41.89
N CYS A 12 -7.16 -11.52 -41.71
CA CYS A 12 -6.43 -12.15 -42.80
C CYS A 12 -7.34 -13.11 -43.58
N ARG A 13 -7.39 -12.86 -44.90
CA ARG A 13 -8.08 -13.65 -45.92
C ARG A 13 -7.38 -15.01 -46.07
N HIS A 14 -8.15 -16.09 -46.01
CA HIS A 14 -7.69 -17.47 -46.19
C HIS A 14 -7.06 -17.64 -47.59
N SER A 15 -5.75 -17.89 -47.64
CA SER A 15 -5.07 -18.45 -48.81
C SER A 15 -4.58 -19.84 -48.44
N SER A 16 -5.12 -20.84 -49.14
CA SER A 16 -4.84 -22.25 -48.96
C SER A 16 -3.44 -22.59 -49.47
N SER A 17 -2.49 -22.72 -48.55
CA SER A 17 -1.26 -23.46 -48.73
C SER A 17 -0.82 -23.97 -47.36
N GLN A 18 -0.53 -25.26 -47.24
CA GLN A 18 -0.15 -25.92 -45.99
C GLN A 18 1.20 -25.41 -45.46
N GLN A 19 1.19 -24.24 -44.84
CA GLN A 19 2.22 -23.84 -43.88
C GLN A 19 1.63 -24.01 -42.49
N GLN A 20 2.30 -24.79 -41.65
CA GLN A 20 2.02 -24.83 -40.21
C GLN A 20 2.16 -23.40 -39.68
N VAL A 21 1.02 -22.76 -39.39
CA VAL A 21 0.99 -21.42 -38.83
C VAL A 21 1.39 -21.56 -37.37
N LYS A 22 2.69 -21.41 -37.09
CA LYS A 22 3.22 -21.35 -35.72
C LYS A 22 2.62 -20.13 -35.04
N ARG A 23 1.83 -20.35 -34.00
CA ARG A 23 1.17 -19.29 -33.23
C ARG A 23 2.14 -18.81 -32.16
N LEU A 24 2.49 -17.53 -32.22
CA LEU A 24 3.37 -16.90 -31.24
C LEU A 24 2.50 -16.04 -30.30
N ILE A 25 2.60 -16.28 -29.00
CA ILE A 25 2.02 -15.40 -27.97
C ILE A 25 3.20 -14.79 -27.22
N ARG A 26 3.30 -13.44 -27.23
CA ARG A 26 4.41 -12.68 -26.61
C ARG A 26 5.82 -13.11 -27.07
N GLY A 27 5.95 -13.58 -28.32
CA GLY A 27 7.25 -13.98 -28.89
C GLY A 27 7.68 -15.41 -28.55
N GLN A 28 6.86 -16.18 -27.84
CA GLN A 28 7.10 -17.60 -27.55
C GLN A 28 6.17 -18.48 -28.40
N GLU A 29 6.72 -19.57 -28.97
CA GLU A 29 5.94 -20.52 -29.77
C GLU A 29 5.03 -21.31 -28.85
N VAL A 30 3.72 -21.23 -29.09
CA VAL A 30 2.72 -21.96 -28.31
C VAL A 30 2.73 -23.41 -28.78
N THR A 31 3.07 -24.31 -27.88
CA THR A 31 2.98 -25.76 -28.11
C THR A 31 1.57 -26.26 -27.81
N ASP A 32 1.23 -27.46 -28.31
CA ASP A 32 -0.05 -28.10 -28.01
C ASP A 32 -0.24 -28.34 -26.49
N ALA A 33 0.86 -28.53 -25.75
CA ALA A 33 0.85 -28.66 -24.31
C ALA A 33 0.44 -27.35 -23.61
N ASP A 34 0.94 -26.20 -24.11
CA ASP A 34 0.54 -24.89 -23.60
C ASP A 34 -0.95 -24.62 -23.86
N GLU A 35 -1.50 -25.06 -25.00
CA GLU A 35 -2.94 -24.93 -25.27
C GLU A 35 -3.81 -25.78 -24.34
N GLU A 36 -3.33 -26.95 -23.91
CA GLU A 36 -4.05 -27.82 -22.97
C GLU A 36 -4.05 -27.23 -21.56
N GLU A 37 -2.91 -26.72 -21.09
CA GLU A 37 -2.80 -26.00 -19.82
C GLU A 37 -3.69 -24.75 -19.79
N TRP A 38 -3.74 -23.99 -20.88
CA TRP A 38 -4.64 -22.85 -21.02
C TRP A 38 -6.13 -23.25 -20.99
N LYS A 39 -6.50 -24.41 -21.54
CA LYS A 39 -7.88 -24.92 -21.49
C LYS A 39 -8.27 -25.34 -20.08
N GLU A 40 -7.37 -25.96 -19.32
CA GLU A 40 -7.59 -26.30 -17.92
C GLU A 40 -7.77 -25.03 -17.06
N TYR A 41 -6.90 -24.05 -17.26
CA TYR A 41 -7.01 -22.74 -16.60
C TYR A 41 -8.33 -22.03 -16.92
N ALA A 42 -8.71 -21.95 -18.20
CA ALA A 42 -9.97 -21.35 -18.61
C ALA A 42 -11.20 -22.07 -18.04
N THR A 43 -11.11 -23.39 -17.84
CA THR A 43 -12.15 -24.21 -17.23
C THR A 43 -12.24 -23.96 -15.72
N LEU A 44 -11.10 -23.78 -15.04
CA LEU A 44 -11.03 -23.42 -13.62
C LEU A 44 -11.68 -22.04 -13.37
N MET A 45 -11.34 -21.05 -14.20
CA MET A 45 -11.89 -19.70 -14.11
C MET A 45 -13.39 -19.65 -14.44
N LYS A 46 -13.88 -20.48 -15.37
CA LYS A 46 -15.32 -20.61 -15.65
C LYS A 46 -16.11 -21.16 -14.47
N ARG A 47 -15.57 -22.13 -13.73
CA ARG A 47 -16.24 -22.69 -12.54
C ARG A 47 -16.38 -21.69 -11.40
N GLN A 48 -15.49 -20.70 -11.31
CA GLN A 48 -15.60 -19.61 -10.32
C GLN A 48 -16.59 -18.51 -10.73
N ASN A 49 -16.91 -18.38 -12.02
CA ASN A 49 -17.69 -17.26 -12.57
C ASN A 49 -19.12 -17.60 -13.03
N ASP A 50 -19.70 -18.74 -12.64
CA ASP A 50 -21.13 -19.01 -12.87
C ASP A 50 -22.10 -18.11 -12.04
N GLY A 51 -21.57 -17.07 -11.38
CA GLY A 51 -22.32 -15.95 -10.84
C GLY A 51 -22.30 -14.72 -11.76
N ALA A 52 -23.20 -14.70 -12.74
CA ALA A 52 -23.75 -13.52 -13.42
C ALA A 52 -22.82 -12.33 -13.75
N CYS A 53 -22.31 -12.25 -14.98
CA CYS A 53 -21.91 -10.98 -15.58
C CYS A 53 -23.15 -10.11 -15.86
N PHE A 54 -23.43 -9.11 -15.01
CA PHE A 54 -24.29 -7.99 -15.38
C PHE A 54 -23.53 -7.07 -16.33
N ILE A 55 -23.95 -7.04 -17.59
CA ILE A 55 -23.56 -6.00 -18.55
C ILE A 55 -24.58 -4.86 -18.39
N PRO A 56 -24.23 -3.68 -17.87
CA PRO A 56 -25.10 -2.53 -17.97
C PRO A 56 -25.12 -2.03 -19.42
N SER A 57 -26.23 -2.30 -20.10
CA SER A 57 -26.62 -1.58 -21.33
C SER A 57 -26.94 -0.13 -20.96
N ALA A 58 -26.11 0.81 -21.43
CA ALA A 58 -26.48 2.23 -21.47
C ALA A 58 -26.13 2.82 -22.85
N THR A 59 -27.19 3.09 -23.60
CA THR A 59 -27.25 3.95 -24.79
C THR A 59 -26.69 5.35 -24.54
N PRO A 60 -25.92 5.95 -25.47
CA PRO A 60 -25.54 7.35 -25.38
C PRO A 60 -26.61 8.20 -26.05
N SER A 61 -27.30 9.05 -25.29
CA SER A 61 -28.08 10.16 -25.84
C SER A 61 -27.52 11.46 -25.30
N ALA A 62 -27.03 12.27 -26.24
CA ALA A 62 -26.46 13.58 -26.03
C ALA A 62 -27.49 14.58 -25.51
N SER A 63 -27.07 15.50 -24.64
CA SER A 63 -27.64 16.85 -24.61
C SER A 63 -26.61 17.85 -24.11
N SER A 64 -26.39 18.82 -24.98
CA SER A 64 -25.59 20.04 -24.84
C SER A 64 -26.26 21.05 -23.91
N THR A 65 -25.50 21.64 -22.98
CA THR A 65 -25.80 22.98 -22.44
C THR A 65 -24.53 23.59 -21.83
N SER A 66 -23.97 24.61 -22.50
CA SER A 66 -23.12 25.67 -21.89
C SER A 66 -24.03 26.65 -21.09
N PRO A 67 -23.59 27.72 -20.38
CA PRO A 67 -22.26 28.33 -20.06
C PRO A 67 -22.19 28.69 -18.52
N PRO A 68 -21.52 29.74 -17.96
CA PRO A 68 -20.51 30.68 -18.47
C PRO A 68 -19.25 30.88 -17.60
N SER A 69 -18.32 31.66 -18.16
CA SER A 69 -17.10 32.24 -17.58
C SER A 69 -17.33 33.10 -16.33
N SER A 70 -16.39 33.01 -15.38
CA SER A 70 -16.07 33.94 -14.28
C SER A 70 -15.07 33.21 -13.37
N THR A 71 -14.02 33.75 -12.75
CA THR A 71 -13.43 35.08 -12.60
C THR A 71 -12.02 34.83 -12.04
N ALA A 72 -11.08 35.73 -12.34
CA ALA A 72 -9.74 35.75 -11.76
C ALA A 72 -9.75 35.76 -10.22
N GLN A 73 -8.87 34.98 -9.60
CA GLN A 73 -8.38 35.17 -8.23
C GLN A 73 -6.88 34.87 -8.25
N ASP A 74 -6.06 35.92 -8.33
CA ASP A 74 -5.43 36.68 -7.24
C ASP A 74 -4.28 35.94 -6.55
N ALA A 75 -3.07 36.49 -6.74
CA ALA A 75 -1.82 35.97 -6.24
C ALA A 75 -1.70 36.26 -4.74
N THR A 76 -1.61 35.21 -3.93
CA THR A 76 -1.45 35.34 -2.47
C THR A 76 0.02 35.60 -2.13
N THR A 77 0.28 36.83 -1.67
CA THR A 77 1.53 37.31 -1.09
C THR A 77 1.96 36.46 0.11
N PHE A 78 3.15 35.87 0.04
CA PHE A 78 3.81 35.26 1.19
C PHE A 78 4.27 36.35 2.17
N GLN A 79 3.67 36.42 3.36
CA GLN A 79 4.18 37.24 4.44
C GLN A 79 5.32 36.50 5.16
N THR A 80 6.52 37.07 5.08
CA THR A 80 7.68 36.66 5.88
C THR A 80 7.65 37.45 7.19
N SER A 81 7.40 36.78 8.31
CA SER A 81 7.54 37.37 9.64
C SER A 81 8.97 37.15 10.16
N ILE A 82 9.66 38.26 10.41
CA ILE A 82 10.98 38.31 11.02
C ILE A 82 10.78 38.33 12.54
N ILE A 83 11.26 37.29 13.24
CA ILE A 83 11.26 37.25 14.71
C ILE A 83 12.50 38.01 15.20
N TYR A 84 12.26 39.11 15.90
CA TYR A 84 13.29 39.86 16.62
C TYR A 84 13.68 39.10 17.90
N SER A 85 14.98 38.83 18.03
CA SER A 85 15.60 38.27 19.24
C SER A 85 15.99 39.43 20.15
N SER A 86 15.30 39.57 21.28
CA SER A 86 15.63 40.55 22.33
C SER A 86 16.32 39.83 23.47
N SER A 87 17.63 40.00 23.56
CA SER A 87 18.46 39.66 24.71
C SER A 87 18.28 40.72 25.80
N ALA A 88 17.79 40.33 26.97
CA ALA A 88 17.86 41.17 28.15
C ALA A 88 17.96 40.34 29.44
N GLY A 89 19.05 40.58 30.17
CA GLY A 89 18.99 40.74 31.63
C GLY A 89 19.22 39.51 32.49
N GLU A 90 20.49 39.28 32.82
CA GLU A 90 20.93 38.59 34.03
C GLU A 90 20.21 39.12 35.29
N SER A 91 19.73 38.20 36.13
CA SER A 91 19.47 38.43 37.55
C SER A 91 19.71 37.13 38.33
N PRO A 92 20.59 37.10 39.34
CA PRO A 92 20.87 35.90 40.11
C PRO A 92 19.87 35.73 41.26
N SER A 93 19.21 34.57 41.32
CA SER A 93 18.27 34.18 42.39
C SER A 93 18.56 32.72 42.80
N PRO A 94 18.29 32.32 44.06
CA PRO A 94 19.15 31.42 44.82
C PRO A 94 18.85 29.93 44.62
N SER A 95 19.90 29.13 44.79
CA SER A 95 19.98 27.67 44.96
C SER A 95 18.63 26.94 45.09
N GLU A 96 18.11 26.48 43.96
CA GLU A 96 17.12 25.41 43.92
C GLU A 96 17.83 24.07 44.01
N THR A 97 17.43 23.31 45.03
CA THR A 97 17.70 21.89 45.22
C THR A 97 17.38 21.13 43.93
N LEU A 98 18.42 20.55 43.32
CA LEU A 98 18.33 19.73 42.11
C LEU A 98 17.45 18.51 42.39
N SER A 99 16.15 18.63 42.07
CA SER A 99 15.36 17.47 41.69
C SER A 99 16.05 16.81 40.50
N PRO A 100 16.22 15.48 40.47
CA PRO A 100 16.73 14.81 39.29
C PRO A 100 15.83 15.19 38.13
N THR A 101 16.37 15.95 37.17
CA THR A 101 15.75 16.20 35.88
C THR A 101 15.60 14.85 35.21
N GLU A 102 14.43 14.23 35.36
CA GLU A 102 14.02 13.09 34.57
C GLU A 102 14.10 13.57 33.12
N THR A 103 15.15 13.14 32.43
CA THR A 103 15.28 13.40 31.00
C THR A 103 14.03 12.79 30.38
N PRO A 104 13.20 13.57 29.66
CA PRO A 104 12.00 13.02 29.04
C PRO A 104 12.43 11.78 28.25
N PRO A 105 11.72 10.64 28.43
CA PRO A 105 12.08 9.40 27.77
C PRO A 105 12.26 9.69 26.27
N PRO A 106 13.34 9.16 25.65
CA PRO A 106 13.72 9.49 24.28
C PRO A 106 12.51 9.44 23.38
N GLU A 107 12.32 10.52 22.62
CA GLU A 107 11.12 10.77 21.84
C GLU A 107 10.74 9.55 20.99
N SER A 108 9.56 9.04 21.31
CA SER A 108 8.66 8.20 20.51
C SER A 108 9.33 7.11 19.66
N SER A 109 9.31 5.88 20.15
CA SER A 109 9.64 4.73 19.30
C SER A 109 8.37 4.11 18.74
N PRO A 110 7.98 4.39 17.48
CA PRO A 110 6.78 3.86 16.90
C PRO A 110 6.89 2.40 16.50
N LEU A 111 5.73 1.76 16.50
CA LEU A 111 5.51 0.51 15.79
C LEU A 111 5.15 0.82 14.33
N GLY A 112 5.92 0.28 13.38
CA GLY A 112 5.63 0.35 11.95
C GLY A 112 5.03 -0.96 11.43
N PHE A 113 4.00 -0.87 10.58
CA PHE A 113 3.31 -2.01 9.99
C PHE A 113 3.51 -2.02 8.49
N LEU A 114 4.10 -3.11 7.99
CA LEU A 114 4.40 -3.22 6.57
C LEU A 114 4.03 -4.62 6.06
N PRO A 115 3.07 -4.75 5.14
CA PRO A 115 2.91 -5.97 4.36
C PRO A 115 4.01 -6.08 3.32
N ASP A 116 4.57 -7.27 3.23
CA ASP A 116 5.31 -7.73 2.07
C ASP A 116 4.39 -8.51 1.14
N TYR A 117 4.42 -8.15 -0.14
CA TYR A 117 3.73 -8.88 -1.20
C TYR A 117 4.68 -9.25 -2.33
N LEU A 118 4.48 -10.43 -2.89
CA LEU A 118 5.15 -10.83 -4.11
C LEU A 118 4.70 -9.91 -5.25
N THR A 119 5.66 -9.31 -5.95
CA THR A 119 5.36 -8.33 -7.01
C THR A 119 4.92 -8.97 -8.31
N GLN A 120 5.60 -10.05 -8.68
CA GLN A 120 5.40 -10.71 -9.95
C GLN A 120 5.75 -12.19 -9.78
N PRO A 121 4.77 -13.11 -9.90
CA PRO A 121 5.07 -14.54 -9.90
C PRO A 121 5.79 -14.89 -11.21
N GLU A 122 6.93 -15.59 -11.13
CA GLU A 122 7.69 -16.05 -12.30
C GLU A 122 7.35 -17.50 -12.66
N SER A 123 6.74 -18.24 -11.73
CA SER A 123 6.37 -19.65 -11.89
C SER A 123 4.95 -19.95 -11.38
N LEU A 124 4.40 -21.10 -11.75
CA LEU A 124 3.13 -21.61 -11.20
C LEU A 124 3.19 -21.82 -9.69
N GLN A 125 4.34 -22.19 -9.14
CA GLN A 125 4.53 -22.29 -7.70
C GLN A 125 4.38 -20.91 -7.03
N ASP A 126 4.90 -19.86 -7.65
CA ASP A 126 4.80 -18.49 -7.13
C ASP A 126 3.36 -17.97 -7.11
N TRP A 127 2.47 -18.48 -7.97
CA TRP A 127 1.05 -18.11 -7.93
C TRP A 127 0.37 -18.50 -6.63
N GLY A 128 0.81 -19.59 -5.98
CA GLY A 128 0.34 -19.94 -4.64
C GLY A 128 0.76 -18.91 -3.59
N ALA A 129 1.99 -18.38 -3.71
CA ALA A 129 2.50 -17.32 -2.84
C ALA A 129 1.95 -15.93 -3.21
N PHE A 130 1.51 -15.73 -4.45
CA PHE A 130 0.98 -14.45 -4.91
C PHE A 130 -0.29 -14.02 -4.17
N ASN A 131 -1.09 -14.99 -3.70
CA ASN A 131 -2.27 -14.73 -2.86
C ASN A 131 -1.96 -14.74 -1.36
N LYS A 132 -0.69 -14.66 -0.98
CA LYS A 132 -0.27 -14.47 0.41
C LYS A 132 0.23 -13.05 0.62
N ILE A 133 0.03 -12.57 1.84
CA ILE A 133 0.61 -11.33 2.35
C ILE A 133 1.35 -11.67 3.65
N ASP A 134 2.57 -11.18 3.79
CA ASP A 134 3.38 -11.35 5.00
C ASP A 134 3.37 -10.05 5.79
N TRP A 135 2.57 -10.01 6.84
CA TRP A 135 2.44 -8.84 7.73
C TRP A 135 3.64 -8.78 8.65
N GLN A 136 4.44 -7.73 8.55
CA GLN A 136 5.58 -7.52 9.42
C GLN A 136 5.40 -6.28 10.31
N PHE A 137 5.78 -6.46 11.57
CA PHE A 137 5.62 -5.48 12.64
C PHE A 137 7.03 -5.10 13.10
N PHE A 138 7.43 -3.85 12.91
CA PHE A 138 8.78 -3.40 13.23
C PHE A 138 8.79 -2.41 14.38
N ALA A 139 9.66 -2.65 15.34
CA ALA A 139 10.09 -1.63 16.28
C ALA A 139 11.01 -0.64 15.52
N THR A 140 10.61 0.62 15.41
CA THR A 140 11.41 1.66 14.76
C THR A 140 11.41 2.95 15.59
N ASP A 141 12.33 3.86 15.30
CA ASP A 141 12.35 5.19 15.91
C ASP A 141 11.44 6.15 15.12
N TYR A 142 10.90 7.18 15.75
CA TYR A 142 9.97 8.08 15.08
C TYR A 142 10.65 8.82 13.93
N GLY A 143 9.93 8.92 12.81
CA GLY A 143 10.45 9.51 11.58
C GLY A 143 11.49 8.66 10.85
N LYS A 144 11.84 7.46 11.35
CA LYS A 144 12.71 6.53 10.62
C LYS A 144 11.89 5.53 9.81
N THR A 145 12.24 5.42 8.54
CA THR A 145 11.69 4.41 7.65
C THR A 145 12.20 3.03 8.02
N VAL A 146 11.36 2.01 7.86
CA VAL A 146 11.76 0.61 8.06
C VAL A 146 12.58 0.09 6.87
N ASP A 147 12.34 0.62 5.66
CA ASP A 147 13.00 0.18 4.43
C ASP A 147 12.94 -1.37 4.28
N CYS A 148 13.97 -2.00 3.72
CA CYS A 148 14.06 -3.46 3.56
C CYS A 148 14.66 -4.21 4.76
N ARG A 149 14.42 -3.74 5.99
CA ARG A 149 14.80 -4.45 7.22
C ARG A 149 14.26 -5.89 7.27
N THR A 150 14.97 -6.79 7.93
CA THR A 150 14.64 -8.23 8.01
C THR A 150 14.47 -8.72 9.45
N ASP A 151 14.39 -7.79 10.40
CA ASP A 151 14.27 -8.01 11.84
C ASP A 151 12.90 -7.57 12.40
N PRO A 152 11.77 -8.15 11.92
CA PRO A 152 10.47 -7.82 12.47
C PRO A 152 10.37 -8.28 13.92
N ALA A 153 9.72 -7.47 14.76
CA ALA A 153 9.35 -7.85 16.12
C ALA A 153 8.29 -8.97 16.11
N TYR A 154 7.46 -9.01 15.08
CA TYR A 154 6.49 -10.06 14.82
C TYR A 154 6.18 -10.12 13.33
N HIS A 155 5.86 -11.31 12.82
CA HIS A 155 5.34 -11.45 11.48
C HIS A 155 4.33 -12.59 11.39
N GLU A 156 3.44 -12.50 10.41
CA GLU A 156 2.51 -13.58 10.07
C GLU A 156 2.16 -13.56 8.58
N GLU A 157 2.02 -14.74 8.00
CA GLU A 157 1.49 -14.88 6.64
C GLU A 157 -0.02 -15.10 6.67
N ARG A 158 -0.74 -14.42 5.78
CA ARG A 158 -2.17 -14.63 5.56
C ARG A 158 -2.48 -14.81 4.09
N ASP A 159 -3.41 -15.70 3.80
CA ASP A 159 -4.03 -15.77 2.49
C ASP A 159 -4.97 -14.56 2.31
N ILE A 160 -4.87 -13.90 1.16
CA ILE A 160 -5.71 -12.77 0.77
C ILE A 160 -6.49 -13.10 -0.49
N ASP A 161 -7.73 -12.62 -0.54
CA ASP A 161 -8.56 -12.71 -1.74
C ASP A 161 -8.45 -11.40 -2.52
N ARG A 162 -7.50 -11.31 -3.44
CA ARG A 162 -7.24 -10.09 -4.23
C ARG A 162 -8.45 -9.61 -5.05
N ILE A 163 -9.50 -10.41 -5.22
CA ILE A 163 -10.72 -10.03 -5.94
C ILE A 163 -11.65 -9.21 -5.06
N LYS A 164 -11.65 -9.43 -3.75
CA LYS A 164 -12.55 -8.74 -2.84
C LYS A 164 -12.03 -7.32 -2.55
N GLU A 165 -12.90 -6.34 -2.69
CA GLU A 165 -12.53 -4.94 -2.42
C GLU A 165 -12.43 -4.67 -0.92
N GLY A 166 -11.43 -3.88 -0.52
CA GLY A 166 -11.27 -3.39 0.84
C GLY A 166 -9.82 -3.38 1.31
N PRO A 167 -9.53 -2.68 2.41
CA PRO A 167 -8.23 -2.74 3.03
C PRO A 167 -8.01 -4.13 3.63
N TRP A 168 -6.92 -4.77 3.23
CA TRP A 168 -6.40 -5.95 3.91
C TRP A 168 -5.64 -5.44 5.12
N TYR A 169 -6.28 -5.20 6.26
CA TYR A 169 -5.53 -4.92 7.49
C TYR A 169 -5.47 -6.20 8.34
N PRO A 170 -4.39 -6.42 9.10
CA PRO A 170 -4.28 -7.59 9.96
C PRO A 170 -5.26 -7.43 11.12
N GLY A 171 -6.50 -7.88 10.94
CA GLY A 171 -7.47 -7.96 12.01
C GLY A 171 -7.04 -9.02 13.04
N GLY A 172 -7.11 -8.68 14.33
CA GLY A 172 -6.75 -9.56 15.43
C GLY A 172 -6.11 -8.84 16.62
N GLU A 173 -5.59 -9.66 17.53
CA GLU A 173 -4.76 -9.23 18.66
C GLU A 173 -3.38 -9.88 18.54
N PHE A 174 -2.33 -9.08 18.66
CA PHE A 174 -0.96 -9.49 18.41
C PHE A 174 -0.10 -9.12 19.59
N ASN A 175 0.52 -10.11 20.22
CA ASN A 175 1.45 -9.88 21.33
C ASN A 175 2.84 -9.61 20.77
N LEU A 176 3.42 -8.47 21.14
CA LEU A 176 4.65 -7.93 20.61
C LEU A 176 5.63 -7.66 21.74
N LYS A 177 6.93 -7.84 21.49
CA LYS A 177 7.98 -7.39 22.41
C LYS A 177 8.67 -6.18 21.79
N LEU A 178 8.34 -4.98 22.26
CA LEU A 178 8.84 -3.72 21.71
C LEU A 178 9.75 -3.07 22.74
N PHE A 179 11.01 -2.82 22.37
CA PHE A 179 12.00 -2.17 23.24
C PHE A 179 12.17 -2.83 24.62
N GLY A 180 11.95 -4.15 24.69
CA GLY A 180 12.02 -4.93 25.92
C GLY A 180 10.71 -5.01 26.72
N GLU A 181 9.71 -4.20 26.37
CA GLU A 181 8.38 -4.21 27.00
C GLU A 181 7.43 -5.18 26.28
N ASP A 182 6.52 -5.79 27.04
CA ASP A 182 5.44 -6.60 26.48
C ASP A 182 4.27 -5.68 26.09
N CYS A 183 3.97 -5.67 24.80
CA CYS A 183 2.90 -4.86 24.21
C CYS A 183 1.89 -5.75 23.49
N GLN A 184 0.69 -5.23 23.26
CA GLN A 184 -0.35 -5.87 22.49
C GLN A 184 -0.91 -4.89 21.45
N TYR A 185 -0.84 -5.25 20.18
CA TYR A 185 -1.53 -4.51 19.12
C TYR A 185 -2.90 -5.13 18.87
N LYS A 186 -3.93 -4.30 18.72
CA LYS A 186 -5.30 -4.73 18.42
C LYS A 186 -5.82 -3.98 17.20
N ASN A 187 -6.42 -4.71 16.26
CA ASN A 187 -7.05 -4.14 15.08
C ASN A 187 -8.30 -4.94 14.71
N SER A 188 -9.38 -4.26 14.33
CA SER A 188 -10.61 -4.91 13.84
C SER A 188 -10.58 -5.25 12.35
N GLY A 189 -9.49 -4.96 11.64
CA GLY A 189 -9.31 -5.20 10.22
C GLY A 189 -9.82 -4.07 9.31
N ASN A 190 -10.36 -2.99 9.89
CA ASN A 190 -10.94 -1.86 9.15
C ASN A 190 -10.48 -0.49 9.68
N ASN A 191 -9.47 -0.43 10.54
CA ASN A 191 -8.86 0.79 11.03
C ASN A 191 -7.35 0.58 11.26
N PRO A 192 -6.59 1.64 11.59
CA PRO A 192 -5.17 1.52 11.92
C PRO A 192 -4.85 0.70 13.18
N GLY A 193 -5.84 0.38 14.01
CA GLY A 193 -5.66 -0.31 15.27
C GLY A 193 -5.10 0.58 16.39
N ARG A 194 -4.77 -0.07 17.52
CA ARG A 194 -4.19 0.56 18.71
C ARG A 194 -3.16 -0.36 19.35
N LEU A 195 -2.13 0.24 19.93
CA LEU A 195 -1.05 -0.45 20.64
C LEU A 195 -1.21 -0.23 22.15
N PHE A 196 -1.11 -1.31 22.92
CA PHE A 196 -1.24 -1.31 24.37
C PHE A 196 0.08 -1.79 24.99
N CYS A 197 0.82 -0.92 25.66
CA CYS A 197 2.08 -1.26 26.34
C CYS A 197 1.93 -0.91 27.82
N GLY A 198 1.77 -1.92 28.67
CA GLY A 198 1.42 -1.71 30.08
C GLY A 198 0.07 -1.00 30.26
N SER A 199 0.08 0.17 30.91
CA SER A 199 -1.12 1.01 31.11
C SER A 199 -1.33 2.07 30.02
N LYS A 200 -0.46 2.11 29.01
CA LYS A 200 -0.51 3.11 27.93
C LYS A 200 -1.26 2.54 26.74
N GLU A 201 -2.18 3.35 26.22
CA GLU A 201 -2.89 3.10 24.98
C GLU A 201 -2.43 4.12 23.95
N ILE A 202 -1.97 3.64 22.80
CA ILE A 202 -1.37 4.43 21.73
C ILE A 202 -2.19 4.21 20.47
N GLU A 203 -2.77 5.29 19.97
CA GLU A 203 -3.51 5.26 18.72
C GLU A 203 -2.56 5.20 17.53
N CYS A 204 -2.82 4.27 16.62
CA CYS A 204 -2.07 4.15 15.37
C CYS A 204 -2.73 5.02 14.30
N LYS A 205 -1.91 5.52 13.38
CA LYS A 205 -2.34 6.38 12.27
C LYS A 205 -1.77 5.84 10.97
N ASP A 206 -2.36 6.24 9.85
CA ASP A 206 -1.79 5.98 8.53
C ASP A 206 -0.34 6.46 8.48
N ASP A 207 0.52 5.65 7.87
CA ASP A 207 1.92 6.04 7.69
C ASP A 207 1.98 7.31 6.82
N PRO A 208 2.74 8.34 7.21
CA PRO A 208 2.83 9.58 6.45
C PRO A 208 3.41 9.40 5.03
N ALA A 209 4.08 8.28 4.75
CA ALA A 209 4.52 7.91 3.41
C ALA A 209 3.38 7.39 2.52
N ASP A 210 2.23 6.98 3.09
CA ASP A 210 1.00 6.72 2.34
C ASP A 210 0.26 8.05 2.09
N LYS A 211 0.55 8.66 0.93
CA LYS A 211 0.02 9.99 0.58
C LYS A 211 -1.50 10.02 0.45
N ASN A 212 -2.15 8.88 0.18
CA ASN A 212 -3.61 8.78 0.12
C ASN A 212 -4.05 7.33 0.44
N PRO A 213 -4.28 7.02 1.73
CA PRO A 213 -4.61 5.67 2.19
C PRO A 213 -5.87 5.08 1.56
N SER A 214 -6.81 5.95 1.17
CA SER A 214 -8.10 5.57 0.56
C SER A 214 -8.01 5.27 -0.94
N ASP A 215 -6.92 5.66 -1.62
CA ASP A 215 -6.72 5.39 -3.05
C ASP A 215 -5.73 4.22 -3.23
N PRO A 216 -6.17 3.07 -3.76
CA PRO A 216 -5.28 1.92 -3.98
C PRO A 216 -4.16 2.20 -4.99
N ASN A 217 -4.27 3.26 -5.80
CA ASN A 217 -3.28 3.66 -6.81
C ASN A 217 -2.33 4.76 -6.34
N ALA A 218 -2.50 5.27 -5.12
CA ALA A 218 -1.64 6.31 -4.59
C ALA A 218 -0.19 5.85 -4.43
N GLU A 219 0.73 6.80 -4.42
CA GLU A 219 2.13 6.54 -4.08
C GLU A 219 2.22 6.20 -2.60
N LYS A 220 2.26 4.90 -2.31
CA LYS A 220 2.18 4.32 -0.96
C LYS A 220 3.55 4.11 -0.28
N GLY A 221 4.57 4.87 -0.68
CA GLY A 221 5.93 4.72 -0.11
C GLY A 221 6.52 3.31 -0.29
N ASN A 222 6.27 2.66 -1.42
CA ASN A 222 6.65 1.27 -1.67
C ASN A 222 8.19 1.09 -1.73
N TYR A 223 8.72 0.13 -0.96
CA TYR A 223 10.12 -0.30 -1.01
C TYR A 223 10.26 -1.59 -1.83
N LYS A 224 11.28 -1.64 -2.70
CA LYS A 224 11.63 -2.85 -3.45
C LYS A 224 12.67 -3.65 -2.69
N CYS A 225 12.25 -4.76 -2.08
CA CYS A 225 13.06 -5.60 -1.22
C CYS A 225 13.30 -6.96 -1.88
N GLY A 226 14.10 -6.96 -2.95
CA GLY A 226 14.30 -8.14 -3.80
C GLY A 226 13.08 -8.43 -4.67
N ASP A 227 12.53 -9.64 -4.53
CA ASP A 227 11.31 -10.11 -5.20
C ASP A 227 10.01 -9.61 -4.54
N LYS A 228 10.12 -9.09 -3.31
CA LYS A 228 9.02 -8.53 -2.54
C LYS A 228 8.92 -7.01 -2.72
N THR A 229 7.69 -6.51 -2.70
CA THR A 229 7.45 -5.10 -2.39
C THR A 229 6.87 -4.98 -1.02
N ARG A 230 7.46 -4.05 -0.27
CA ARG A 230 7.04 -3.68 1.05
C ARG A 230 6.33 -2.35 0.99
N GLN A 231 5.20 -2.25 1.68
CA GLN A 231 4.44 -1.01 1.73
C GLN A 231 4.26 -0.58 3.19
N PRO A 232 4.62 0.63 3.59
CA PRO A 232 4.22 1.16 4.89
C PRO A 232 2.71 1.40 4.93
N VAL A 233 2.06 0.97 6.01
CA VAL A 233 0.60 1.13 6.17
C VAL A 233 0.27 2.00 7.37
N PHE A 234 0.80 1.67 8.56
CA PHE A 234 0.49 2.40 9.78
C PHE A 234 1.72 2.64 10.63
N THR A 235 1.62 3.67 11.47
CA THR A 235 2.56 3.95 12.56
C THR A 235 1.81 4.22 13.87
N CYS A 236 2.28 3.66 14.98
CA CYS A 236 1.78 4.01 16.32
C CYS A 236 2.87 4.81 17.04
N ALA A 237 2.78 6.13 17.04
CA ALA A 237 3.77 6.99 17.68
C ALA A 237 3.51 7.09 19.19
N TYR A 238 4.50 6.70 19.98
CA TYR A 238 4.50 6.72 21.45
C TYR A 238 4.61 8.14 22.02
#